data_AF-C8VXP2-F1
#
_entry.id   AF-C8VXP2-F1
#
_cell.length_a   1.000
_cell.length_b   1.000
_cell.length_c   1.000
_cell.angle_alpha   90.00
_cell.angle_beta   90.00
_cell.angle_gamma   90.00
#
_symmetry.space_group_name_H-M   'P 1'
#
loop_
_entity.id
_entity.type
_entity.pdbx_description
1 polymer ?
#
loop_
_entity_poly.entity_id
_entity_poly.type
_entity_poly.pdbx_seq_one_letter_code
_entity_poly.pdbx_strand_id
1 'polypeptide(L)'
;MAFEVYDNDPYTGYISWFGVHIVYKGVDYAIQNGYTNARYVYWLINNPYVFQASNTYPDITDDDAVVFLNKNGTHVTVPNSTVIDGSLIVPESILTQALSANCVTGEKILAGSISSDELAAGSVGAEKIAAGAVVADKIAAGTIDSNHINANGITANVITSGQLLTGQVEIVDENGYTKMTGDGMRVYDKNGSLAGHVGWYDSLGTQNATFTRGCDAFDSKGVQYTQNVPRYEYARNPAPIWQDFFDTNTLVEQFLIIIEPQIGMVYNFL
;
A
#
# COMPACT_ATOMS: atom_id res chain seq x y z
N MET A 1 17.19 18.56 -56.60
CA MET A 1 16.11 17.82 -57.29
C MET A 1 15.29 17.14 -56.22
N ALA A 2 13.96 17.15 -56.34
CA ALA A 2 13.13 16.36 -55.43
C ALA A 2 13.29 14.89 -55.82
N PHE A 3 13.50 14.01 -54.85
CA PHE A 3 13.40 12.58 -55.08
C PHE A 3 11.93 12.18 -55.19
N GLU A 4 11.65 11.08 -55.87
CA GLU A 4 10.29 10.56 -56.03
C GLU A 4 10.20 9.16 -55.45
N VAL A 5 9.08 8.86 -54.78
CA VAL A 5 8.75 7.53 -54.27
C VAL A 5 7.29 7.23 -54.61
N TYR A 6 7.04 6.04 -55.14
CA TYR A 6 5.71 5.63 -55.60
C TYR A 6 5.19 4.43 -54.82
N ASP A 7 3.86 4.43 -54.62
CA ASP A 7 3.11 3.37 -53.97
C ASP A 7 2.61 2.35 -55.00
N ASN A 8 2.67 1.07 -54.65
CA ASN A 8 2.20 -0.06 -55.47
C ASN A 8 2.81 -0.06 -56.88
N ASP A 9 4.07 0.32 -56.99
CA ASP A 9 4.83 0.38 -58.23
C ASP A 9 6.13 -0.46 -58.12
N PRO A 10 6.46 -1.29 -59.12
CA PRO A 10 5.70 -1.57 -60.35
C PRO A 10 4.54 -2.55 -60.17
N TYR A 11 4.38 -3.13 -58.97
CA TYR A 11 3.36 -4.12 -58.66
C TYR A 11 2.67 -3.81 -57.32
N THR A 12 1.47 -4.35 -57.11
CA THR A 12 0.80 -4.30 -55.81
C THR A 12 1.69 -4.87 -54.71
N GLY A 13 1.81 -4.16 -53.59
CA GLY A 13 2.68 -4.54 -52.47
C GLY A 13 4.12 -4.01 -52.57
N TYR A 14 4.52 -3.40 -53.68
CA TYR A 14 5.85 -2.83 -53.88
C TYR A 14 5.86 -1.32 -53.69
N ILE A 15 7.01 -0.79 -53.30
CA ILE A 15 7.34 0.63 -53.40
C ILE A 15 8.53 0.80 -54.35
N SER A 16 8.60 1.93 -55.06
CA SER A 16 9.72 2.26 -55.95
C SER A 16 10.26 3.66 -55.66
N TRP A 17 11.53 3.90 -55.98
CA TRP A 17 12.21 5.18 -55.72
C TRP A 17 13.06 5.62 -56.90
N PHE A 18 13.11 6.94 -57.12
CA PHE A 18 13.82 7.57 -58.21
C PHE A 18 14.54 8.84 -57.78
N GLY A 19 15.78 9.00 -58.26
CA GLY A 19 16.55 10.23 -58.06
C GLY A 19 16.85 10.54 -56.59
N VAL A 20 16.98 9.50 -55.75
CA VAL A 20 17.28 9.66 -54.33
C VAL A 20 18.77 9.97 -54.15
N HIS A 21 19.06 10.96 -53.31
CA HIS A 21 20.41 11.34 -52.91
C HIS A 21 20.52 11.28 -51.39
N ILE A 22 21.58 10.66 -50.88
CA ILE A 22 21.93 10.66 -49.45
C ILE A 22 23.17 11.53 -49.28
N VAL A 23 23.06 12.59 -48.47
CA VAL A 23 24.20 13.43 -48.13
C VAL A 23 24.69 13.06 -46.74
N TYR A 24 25.94 12.57 -46.65
CA TYR A 24 26.53 12.13 -45.38
C TYR A 24 27.97 12.62 -45.27
N LYS A 25 28.30 13.23 -44.12
CA LYS A 25 29.61 13.88 -43.84
C LYS A 25 30.12 14.78 -44.98
N GLY A 26 29.21 15.47 -45.66
CA GLY A 26 29.52 16.40 -46.77
C GLY A 26 29.72 15.75 -48.14
N VAL A 27 29.54 14.44 -48.26
CA VAL A 27 29.58 13.69 -49.53
C VAL A 27 28.14 13.39 -49.97
N ASP A 28 27.85 13.62 -51.25
CA ASP A 28 26.57 13.30 -51.89
C ASP A 28 26.65 11.93 -52.59
N TYR A 29 25.80 11.01 -52.18
CA TYR A 29 25.66 9.67 -52.74
C TYR A 29 24.37 9.59 -53.55
N ALA A 30 24.50 9.57 -54.88
CA ALA A 30 23.40 9.30 -55.79
C ALA A 30 23.02 7.81 -55.73
N ILE A 31 21.80 7.53 -55.29
CA ILE A 31 21.33 6.16 -55.10
C ILE A 31 20.70 5.63 -56.38
N GLN A 32 21.06 4.41 -56.76
CA GLN A 32 20.44 3.73 -57.89
C GLN A 32 18.92 3.59 -57.69
N ASN A 33 18.15 3.94 -58.72
CA ASN A 33 16.70 3.74 -58.75
C ASN A 33 16.38 2.25 -58.57
N GLY A 34 15.30 1.96 -57.85
CA GLY A 34 14.94 0.58 -57.52
C GLY A 34 13.53 0.47 -56.97
N TYR A 35 13.15 -0.77 -56.66
CA TYR A 35 11.86 -1.10 -56.10
C TYR A 35 11.95 -2.36 -55.23
N THR A 36 11.05 -2.51 -54.27
CA THR A 36 11.00 -3.70 -53.40
C THR A 36 9.63 -3.89 -52.76
N ASN A 37 9.29 -5.14 -52.46
CA ASN A 37 8.15 -5.50 -51.60
C ASN A 37 8.58 -5.73 -50.13
N ALA A 38 9.87 -5.60 -49.82
CA ALA A 38 10.36 -5.81 -48.48
C ALA A 38 10.01 -4.64 -47.56
N ARG A 39 9.75 -4.95 -46.28
CA ARG A 39 9.27 -3.98 -45.29
C ARG A 39 10.21 -2.80 -45.03
N TYR A 40 11.52 -3.04 -44.97
CA TYR A 40 12.54 -2.05 -44.64
C TYR A 40 13.41 -1.77 -45.85
N VAL A 41 13.63 -0.50 -46.17
CA VAL A 41 14.61 -0.03 -47.16
C VAL A 41 15.61 0.88 -46.46
N TYR A 42 16.90 0.57 -46.59
CA TYR A 42 17.95 1.19 -45.79
C TYR A 42 19.22 1.41 -46.60
N TRP A 43 19.97 2.43 -46.19
CA TRP A 43 21.25 2.85 -46.75
C TRP A 43 22.37 2.41 -45.81
N LEU A 44 23.43 1.84 -46.39
CA LEU A 44 24.63 1.44 -45.65
C LEU A 44 25.85 2.20 -46.18
N ILE A 45 26.69 2.72 -45.30
CA ILE A 45 27.92 3.41 -45.70
C ILE A 45 28.90 2.47 -46.44
N ASN A 46 28.85 1.17 -46.13
CA ASN A 46 29.69 0.15 -46.79
C ASN A 46 29.22 -0.22 -48.21
N ASN A 47 28.00 0.18 -48.59
CA ASN A 47 27.46 0.01 -49.94
C ASN A 47 26.57 1.22 -50.31
N PRO A 48 27.18 2.41 -50.48
CA PRO A 48 26.45 3.67 -50.34
C PRO A 48 25.69 4.11 -51.59
N TYR A 49 25.78 3.37 -52.70
CA TYR A 49 25.15 3.75 -53.98
C TYR A 49 23.87 2.96 -54.28
N VAL A 50 23.50 1.99 -53.44
CA VAL A 50 22.31 1.14 -53.64
C VAL A 50 21.64 0.89 -52.31
N PHE A 51 20.32 1.09 -52.23
CA PHE A 51 19.57 0.71 -51.05
C PHE A 51 19.51 -0.81 -50.88
N GLN A 52 19.62 -1.24 -49.63
CA GLN A 52 19.36 -2.59 -49.20
C GLN A 52 17.91 -2.72 -48.76
N ALA A 53 17.37 -3.94 -48.79
CA ALA A 53 15.99 -4.19 -48.41
C ALA A 53 15.82 -5.52 -47.65
N SER A 54 14.96 -5.55 -46.63
CA SER A 54 14.68 -6.75 -45.82
C SER A 54 13.28 -6.72 -45.19
N ASN A 55 12.76 -7.89 -44.84
CA ASN A 55 11.51 -8.02 -44.07
C ASN A 55 11.74 -7.96 -42.55
N THR A 56 12.97 -8.18 -42.09
CA THR A 56 13.39 -7.99 -40.70
C THR A 56 14.12 -6.66 -40.55
N TYR A 57 14.11 -6.11 -39.33
CA TYR A 57 14.86 -4.89 -39.06
C TYR A 57 16.36 -5.13 -39.37
N PRO A 58 17.02 -4.24 -40.12
CA PRO A 58 18.38 -4.44 -40.56
C PRO A 58 19.38 -4.26 -39.42
N ASP A 59 20.50 -4.98 -39.49
CA ASP A 59 21.66 -4.75 -38.62
C ASP A 59 22.44 -3.55 -39.17
N ILE A 60 22.36 -2.40 -38.49
CA ILE A 60 22.88 -1.11 -38.95
C ILE A 60 23.70 -0.43 -37.85
N THR A 61 24.70 0.34 -38.24
CA THR A 61 25.60 1.09 -37.34
C THR A 61 25.19 2.57 -37.22
N ASP A 62 25.90 3.34 -36.39
CA ASP A 62 25.68 4.79 -36.23
C ASP A 62 25.86 5.60 -37.52
N ASP A 63 26.56 5.02 -38.51
CA ASP A 63 26.85 5.66 -39.80
C ASP A 63 25.88 5.24 -40.92
N ASP A 64 24.85 4.43 -40.61
CA ASP A 64 23.86 3.90 -41.55
C ASP A 64 22.45 4.50 -41.30
N ALA A 65 21.50 4.29 -42.21
CA ALA A 65 20.15 4.85 -42.06
C ALA A 65 19.03 3.98 -42.65
N VAL A 66 17.90 3.84 -41.94
CA VAL A 66 16.63 3.40 -42.55
C VAL A 66 16.01 4.58 -43.28
N VAL A 67 15.61 4.37 -44.53
CA VAL A 67 15.16 5.46 -45.43
C VAL A 67 13.66 5.36 -45.71
N PHE A 68 13.16 4.17 -46.03
CA PHE A 68 11.74 3.94 -46.29
C PHE A 68 11.21 2.73 -45.53
N LEU A 69 9.93 2.79 -45.16
CA LEU A 69 9.14 1.63 -44.75
C LEU A 69 8.11 1.32 -45.83
N ASN A 70 8.00 0.06 -46.22
CA ASN A 70 6.95 -0.45 -47.08
C ASN A 70 5.84 -1.09 -46.23
N LYS A 71 4.65 -0.47 -46.23
CA LYS A 71 3.43 -1.01 -45.64
C LYS A 71 2.54 -1.61 -46.72
N ASN A 72 2.93 -2.78 -47.25
CA ASN A 72 2.18 -3.51 -48.29
C ASN A 72 1.84 -2.67 -49.53
N GLY A 73 2.82 -1.90 -50.02
CA GLY A 73 2.73 -1.07 -51.20
C GLY A 73 2.55 0.41 -50.91
N THR A 74 2.39 0.83 -49.64
CA THR A 74 2.41 2.24 -49.25
C THR A 74 3.74 2.59 -48.59
N HIS A 75 4.48 3.53 -49.14
CA HIS A 75 5.74 3.99 -48.56
C HIS A 75 5.50 4.97 -47.40
N VAL A 76 6.38 4.90 -46.42
CA VAL A 76 6.60 5.97 -45.45
C VAL A 76 8.05 6.37 -45.56
N THR A 77 8.32 7.61 -45.97
CA THR A 77 9.66 8.17 -45.87
C THR A 77 9.98 8.42 -44.42
N VAL A 78 11.04 7.79 -43.94
CA VAL A 78 11.55 8.02 -42.59
C VAL A 78 12.29 9.37 -42.64
N PRO A 79 11.76 10.44 -42.04
CA PRO A 79 12.40 11.75 -42.14
C PRO A 79 13.67 11.75 -41.28
N ASN A 80 14.85 11.54 -41.88
CA ASN A 80 16.20 11.75 -41.31
C ASN A 80 16.48 11.26 -39.86
N SER A 81 15.61 10.48 -39.24
CA SER A 81 15.62 10.33 -37.79
C SER A 81 15.04 8.99 -37.37
N THR A 82 15.81 8.30 -36.54
CA THR A 82 15.39 7.18 -35.69
C THR A 82 14.38 7.60 -34.60
N VAL A 83 14.10 8.91 -34.50
CA VAL A 83 13.13 9.54 -33.60
C VAL A 83 12.06 10.25 -34.43
N ILE A 84 10.81 9.82 -34.35
CA ILE A 84 9.69 10.65 -34.79
C ILE A 84 9.44 11.69 -33.70
N ASP A 85 9.59 12.98 -34.03
CA ASP A 85 9.14 14.04 -33.13
C ASP A 85 7.64 13.86 -32.88
N GLY A 86 7.23 13.82 -31.60
CA GLY A 86 5.84 13.69 -31.20
C GLY A 86 4.94 14.77 -31.80
N SER A 87 5.47 15.95 -32.13
CA SER A 87 4.73 17.02 -32.81
C SER A 87 4.29 16.66 -34.24
N LEU A 88 4.94 15.68 -34.86
CA LEU A 88 4.62 15.16 -36.19
C LEU A 88 3.61 13.99 -36.15
N ILE A 89 3.31 13.48 -34.96
CA ILE A 89 2.28 12.45 -34.76
C ILE A 89 0.93 13.16 -34.70
N VAL A 90 0.05 12.86 -35.64
CA VAL A 90 -1.34 13.32 -35.58
C VAL A 90 -1.99 12.71 -34.32
N PRO A 91 -2.71 13.49 -33.49
CA PRO A 91 -3.42 12.94 -32.34
C PRO A 91 -4.28 11.72 -32.73
N GLU A 92 -4.28 10.70 -31.87
CA GLU A 92 -5.05 9.45 -32.06
C GLU A 92 -4.62 8.57 -33.25
N SER A 93 -3.55 8.93 -33.99
CA SER A 93 -3.13 8.17 -35.18
C SER A 93 -2.32 6.89 -34.88
N ILE A 94 -1.87 6.70 -33.64
CA ILE A 94 -1.14 5.50 -33.21
C ILE A 94 -2.13 4.44 -32.72
N LEU A 95 -2.31 3.40 -33.53
CA LEU A 95 -3.13 2.25 -33.16
C LEU A 95 -2.45 1.44 -32.04
N THR A 96 -3.23 0.87 -31.13
CA THR A 96 -2.70 0.02 -30.04
C THR A 96 -1.94 -1.19 -30.57
N GLN A 97 -2.33 -1.73 -31.73
CA GLN A 97 -1.64 -2.85 -32.39
C GLN A 97 -0.27 -2.45 -32.97
N ALA A 98 0.01 -1.15 -33.12
CA ALA A 98 1.32 -0.66 -33.53
C ALA A 98 2.33 -0.65 -32.36
N LEU A 99 1.85 -0.70 -31.11
CA LEU A 99 2.66 -0.82 -29.92
C LEU A 99 2.83 -2.30 -29.57
N SER A 100 4.03 -2.85 -29.76
CA SER A 100 4.32 -4.22 -29.32
C SER A 100 4.27 -4.32 -27.80
N ALA A 101 4.01 -5.53 -27.29
CA ALA A 101 3.99 -5.77 -25.85
C ALA A 101 5.33 -5.32 -25.21
N ASN A 102 5.23 -4.58 -24.10
CA ASN A 102 6.38 -4.06 -23.34
C ASN A 102 7.28 -3.04 -24.09
N CYS A 103 6.85 -2.48 -25.23
CA CYS A 103 7.68 -1.47 -25.92
C CYS A 103 7.75 -0.12 -25.19
N VAL A 104 6.75 0.19 -24.36
CA VAL A 104 6.76 1.35 -23.45
C VAL A 104 7.13 0.85 -22.06
N THR A 105 8.39 1.04 -21.66
CA THR A 105 8.88 0.67 -20.33
C THR A 105 8.73 1.83 -19.35
N GLY A 106 8.84 1.58 -18.04
CA GLY A 106 8.79 2.63 -17.02
C GLY A 106 9.82 3.75 -17.24
N GLU A 107 11.01 3.43 -17.76
CA GLU A 107 12.04 4.43 -18.11
C GLU A 107 11.64 5.34 -19.28
N LYS A 108 10.65 4.93 -20.09
CA LYS A 108 10.09 5.74 -21.18
C LYS A 108 8.95 6.65 -20.72
N ILE A 109 8.50 6.51 -19.47
CA ILE A 109 7.43 7.31 -18.88
C ILE A 109 8.09 8.36 -17.98
N LEU A 110 7.76 9.64 -18.21
CA LEU A 110 8.24 10.72 -17.36
C LEU A 110 7.67 10.54 -15.94
N ALA A 111 8.52 10.71 -14.92
CA ALA A 111 8.09 10.61 -13.54
C ALA A 111 6.95 11.60 -13.23
N GLY A 112 5.83 11.07 -12.71
CA GLY A 112 4.67 11.86 -12.34
C GLY A 112 3.76 12.28 -13.50
N SER A 113 4.00 11.82 -14.74
CA SER A 113 3.16 12.19 -15.89
C SER A 113 1.83 11.42 -15.97
N ILE A 114 1.65 10.39 -15.16
CA ILE A 114 0.40 9.61 -15.07
C ILE A 114 -0.39 10.15 -13.88
N SER A 115 -1.54 10.74 -14.13
CA SER A 115 -2.48 11.19 -13.10
C SER A 115 -3.45 10.07 -12.73
N SER A 116 -4.32 10.34 -11.76
CA SER A 116 -5.35 9.39 -11.35
C SER A 116 -6.36 9.10 -12.44
N ASP A 117 -6.61 10.05 -13.35
CA ASP A 117 -7.68 9.95 -14.35
C ASP A 117 -7.29 9.00 -15.50
N GLU A 118 -5.98 8.77 -15.71
CA GLU A 118 -5.48 7.76 -16.65
C GLU A 118 -5.48 6.34 -16.08
N LEU A 119 -5.74 6.16 -14.77
CA LEU A 119 -5.81 4.85 -14.13
C LEU A 119 -7.24 4.35 -14.06
N ALA A 120 -7.54 3.27 -14.77
CA ALA A 120 -8.84 2.61 -14.64
C ALA A 120 -9.05 2.09 -13.21
N ALA A 121 -10.29 2.11 -12.73
CA ALA A 121 -10.63 1.59 -11.41
C ALA A 121 -10.18 0.13 -11.25
N GLY A 122 -9.42 -0.14 -10.18
CA GLY A 122 -8.87 -1.48 -9.90
C GLY A 122 -7.65 -1.89 -10.74
N SER A 123 -7.11 -1.00 -11.59
CA SER A 123 -5.92 -1.31 -12.41
C SER A 123 -4.65 -1.56 -11.59
N VAL A 124 -4.58 -1.02 -10.36
CA VAL A 124 -3.45 -1.21 -9.44
C VAL A 124 -3.86 -2.21 -8.36
N GLY A 125 -3.43 -3.46 -8.53
CA GLY A 125 -3.60 -4.52 -7.54
C GLY A 125 -2.62 -4.41 -6.37
N ALA A 126 -2.93 -5.06 -5.25
CA ALA A 126 -2.09 -5.06 -4.05
C ALA A 126 -0.67 -5.59 -4.32
N GLU A 127 -0.52 -6.55 -5.23
CA GLU A 127 0.75 -7.12 -5.67
C GLU A 127 1.63 -6.15 -6.46
N LYS A 128 1.07 -5.01 -6.90
CA LYS A 128 1.79 -3.93 -7.58
C LYS A 128 2.24 -2.83 -6.62
N ILE A 129 1.80 -2.87 -5.36
CA ILE A 129 2.16 -1.91 -4.33
C ILE A 129 3.35 -2.46 -3.54
N ALA A 130 4.49 -1.77 -3.60
CA ALA A 130 5.67 -2.16 -2.84
C ALA A 130 5.41 -2.03 -1.32
N ALA A 131 6.08 -2.87 -0.53
CA ALA A 131 6.01 -2.79 0.93
C ALA A 131 6.45 -1.38 1.41
N GLY A 132 5.59 -0.73 2.19
CA GLY A 132 5.82 0.63 2.68
C GLY A 132 5.56 1.76 1.67
N ALA A 133 5.05 1.46 0.47
CA ALA A 133 4.73 2.50 -0.52
C ALA A 133 3.58 3.43 -0.09
N VAL A 134 2.63 2.90 0.68
CA VAL A 134 1.54 3.68 1.27
C VAL A 134 1.89 4.00 2.72
N VAL A 135 2.16 5.28 2.99
CA VAL A 135 2.47 5.82 4.31
C VAL A 135 1.24 6.52 4.91
N ALA A 136 1.21 6.68 6.23
CA ALA A 136 0.02 7.12 6.96
C ALA A 136 -0.55 8.47 6.50
N ASP A 137 0.29 9.42 6.10
CA ASP A 137 -0.13 10.74 5.59
C ASP A 137 -0.79 10.70 4.21
N LYS A 138 -0.74 9.55 3.52
CA LYS A 138 -1.41 9.29 2.23
C LYS A 138 -2.75 8.60 2.39
N ILE A 139 -3.14 8.27 3.62
CA ILE A 139 -4.44 7.66 3.95
C ILE A 139 -5.33 8.76 4.54
N ALA A 140 -6.46 9.06 3.90
CA ALA A 140 -7.38 10.05 4.41
C ALA A 140 -8.03 9.58 5.72
N ALA A 141 -8.28 10.53 6.64
CA ALA A 141 -8.88 10.20 7.93
C ALA A 141 -10.26 9.54 7.73
N GLY A 142 -10.49 8.41 8.41
CA GLY A 142 -11.74 7.68 8.37
C GLY A 142 -11.92 6.72 7.19
N THR A 143 -10.94 6.58 6.28
CA THR A 143 -11.06 5.61 5.17
C THR A 143 -10.85 4.17 5.59
N ILE A 144 -10.13 3.93 6.70
CA ILE A 144 -9.97 2.60 7.29
C ILE A 144 -11.02 2.44 8.37
N ASP A 145 -12.10 1.72 8.05
CA ASP A 145 -13.16 1.33 8.99
C ASP A 145 -13.02 -0.12 9.46
N SER A 146 -13.97 -0.59 10.30
CA SER A 146 -13.97 -1.94 10.85
C SER A 146 -14.01 -3.06 9.80
N ASN A 147 -14.53 -2.80 8.59
CA ASN A 147 -14.56 -3.79 7.51
C ASN A 147 -13.19 -3.95 6.83
N HIS A 148 -12.27 -3.00 7.01
CA HIS A 148 -10.92 -3.04 6.45
C HIS A 148 -9.90 -3.71 7.38
N ILE A 149 -10.27 -3.91 8.65
CA ILE A 149 -9.40 -4.50 9.68
C ILE A 149 -9.84 -5.93 9.91
N ASN A 150 -8.95 -6.89 9.59
CA ASN A 150 -9.20 -8.29 9.90
C ASN A 150 -9.34 -8.50 11.43
N ALA A 151 -10.07 -9.56 11.83
CA ALA A 151 -10.10 -9.98 13.23
C ALA A 151 -8.66 -10.20 13.75
N ASN A 152 -8.33 -9.61 14.90
CA ASN A 152 -6.98 -9.56 15.48
C ASN A 152 -5.93 -8.78 14.66
N GLY A 153 -6.34 -7.95 13.70
CA GLY A 153 -5.45 -7.21 12.80
C GLY A 153 -4.64 -6.09 13.49
N ILE A 154 -5.07 -5.66 14.68
CA ILE A 154 -4.35 -4.69 15.52
C ILE A 154 -3.89 -5.41 16.79
N THR A 155 -2.58 -5.52 16.98
CA THR A 155 -1.98 -6.12 18.16
C THR A 155 -1.53 -5.05 19.16
N ALA A 156 -1.57 -5.34 20.46
CA ALA A 156 -1.29 -4.34 21.50
C ALA A 156 0.10 -3.67 21.37
N ASN A 157 1.09 -4.39 20.84
CA ASN A 157 2.44 -3.88 20.60
C ASN A 157 2.54 -2.82 19.48
N VAL A 158 1.50 -2.64 18.65
CA VAL A 158 1.43 -1.55 17.66
C VAL A 158 0.69 -0.31 18.18
N ILE A 159 0.06 -0.40 19.37
CA ILE A 159 -0.52 0.74 20.09
C ILE A 159 0.58 1.33 21.00
N THR A 160 1.66 1.83 20.39
CA THR A 160 2.91 2.19 21.09
C THR A 160 2.84 3.49 21.89
N SER A 161 1.71 4.21 21.86
CA SER A 161 1.47 5.41 22.70
C SER A 161 -0.01 5.74 22.96
N GLY A 162 -0.95 4.88 22.60
CA GLY A 162 -2.35 5.26 22.44
C GLY A 162 -3.22 5.05 23.68
N GLN A 163 -3.73 6.15 24.24
CA GLN A 163 -5.07 6.11 24.83
C GLN A 163 -6.04 5.61 23.75
N LEU A 164 -6.79 4.55 24.02
CA LEU A 164 -7.93 4.17 23.18
C LEU A 164 -9.07 5.13 23.49
N LEU A 165 -9.25 6.16 22.65
CA LEU A 165 -10.39 7.07 22.76
C LEU A 165 -11.65 6.37 22.25
N THR A 166 -12.28 5.63 23.15
CA THR A 166 -13.56 4.96 22.90
C THR A 166 -14.53 5.34 24.02
N GLY A 167 -15.83 5.33 23.71
CA GLY A 167 -16.87 5.50 24.74
C GLY A 167 -16.90 4.34 25.73
N GLN A 168 -16.47 3.15 25.30
CA GLN A 168 -16.40 1.94 26.12
C GLN A 168 -15.26 1.05 25.64
N VAL A 169 -14.45 0.54 26.57
CA VAL A 169 -13.48 -0.54 26.31
C VAL A 169 -14.03 -1.80 26.97
N GLU A 170 -14.39 -2.79 26.16
CA GLU A 170 -14.75 -4.13 26.65
C GLU A 170 -13.57 -5.07 26.40
N ILE A 171 -13.04 -5.69 27.46
CA ILE A 171 -11.92 -6.64 27.36
C ILE A 171 -12.47 -8.03 27.64
N VAL A 172 -12.61 -8.84 26.60
CA VAL A 172 -13.19 -10.18 26.67
C VAL A 172 -12.24 -11.16 25.98
N ASP A 173 -11.98 -12.31 26.60
CA ASP A 173 -11.31 -13.43 25.96
C ASP A 173 -12.29 -14.21 25.06
N GLU A 174 -11.76 -15.22 24.36
CA GLU A 174 -12.52 -16.07 23.44
C GLU A 174 -13.74 -16.80 24.07
N ASN A 175 -13.83 -16.85 25.41
CA ASN A 175 -14.86 -17.54 26.17
C ASN A 175 -15.79 -16.60 26.95
N GLY A 176 -15.70 -15.28 26.77
CA GLY A 176 -16.56 -14.33 27.49
C GLY A 176 -15.98 -13.83 28.83
N TYR A 177 -14.75 -14.22 29.17
CA TYR A 177 -14.11 -13.87 30.45
C TYR A 177 -12.84 -13.05 30.21
N THR A 178 -12.33 -12.27 31.15
CA THR A 178 -11.04 -11.59 30.94
C THR A 178 -9.92 -12.41 31.60
N LYS A 179 -9.21 -13.26 30.86
CA LYS A 179 -7.99 -13.89 31.40
C LYS A 179 -6.82 -12.90 31.36
N MET A 180 -6.64 -12.16 32.46
CA MET A 180 -5.48 -11.28 32.64
C MET A 180 -4.23 -12.11 32.98
N THR A 181 -3.36 -12.35 32.01
CA THR A 181 -2.04 -12.96 32.25
C THR A 181 -1.01 -11.88 32.56
N GLY A 182 -0.74 -11.57 33.84
CA GLY A 182 0.26 -10.57 34.25
C GLY A 182 -0.17 -9.74 35.47
N ASP A 183 0.35 -8.52 35.60
CA ASP A 183 0.12 -7.59 36.72
C ASP A 183 -1.33 -7.01 36.79
N GLY A 184 -2.34 -7.70 36.25
CA GLY A 184 -3.73 -7.22 36.25
C GLY A 184 -3.98 -5.95 35.44
N MET A 185 -5.12 -5.29 35.69
CA MET A 185 -5.51 -4.01 35.07
C MET A 185 -5.26 -2.85 36.03
N ARG A 186 -4.46 -1.87 35.61
CA ARG A 186 -4.20 -0.62 36.36
C ARG A 186 -5.09 0.50 35.83
N VAL A 187 -5.86 1.11 36.71
CA VAL A 187 -6.71 2.28 36.44
C VAL A 187 -5.99 3.49 37.02
N TYR A 188 -5.73 4.52 36.22
CA TYR A 188 -5.10 5.76 36.66
C TYR A 188 -6.12 6.90 36.62
N ASP A 189 -6.00 7.85 37.54
CA ASP A 189 -6.75 9.09 37.51
C ASP A 189 -6.26 10.03 36.40
N LYS A 190 -6.96 11.15 36.22
CA LYS A 190 -6.61 12.19 35.23
C LYS A 190 -5.23 12.83 35.44
N ASN A 191 -4.61 12.64 36.60
CA ASN A 191 -3.30 13.17 36.95
C ASN A 191 -2.19 12.10 36.81
N GLY A 192 -2.52 10.91 36.31
CA GLY A 192 -1.59 9.79 36.15
C GLY A 192 -1.27 9.04 37.45
N SER A 193 -2.01 9.30 38.54
CA SER A 193 -1.89 8.55 39.80
C SER A 193 -2.74 7.29 39.74
N LEU A 194 -2.26 6.18 40.30
CA LEU A 194 -3.02 4.93 40.33
C LEU A 194 -4.31 5.13 41.16
N ALA A 195 -5.47 4.92 40.53
CA ALA A 195 -6.80 5.05 41.10
C ALA A 195 -7.46 3.70 41.42
N GLY A 196 -6.97 2.61 40.83
CA GLY A 196 -7.47 1.27 41.09
C GLY A 196 -6.61 0.21 40.42
N HIS A 197 -6.60 -1.00 40.97
CA HIS A 197 -5.87 -2.13 40.42
C HIS A 197 -6.71 -3.40 40.56
N VAL A 198 -6.91 -4.11 39.46
CA VAL A 198 -7.60 -5.40 39.42
C VAL A 198 -6.57 -6.47 39.05
N GLY A 199 -6.01 -7.13 40.07
CA GLY A 199 -5.30 -8.41 39.92
C GLY A 199 -3.97 -8.54 40.68
N TRP A 200 -3.89 -9.50 41.59
CA TRP A 200 -2.64 -10.19 41.94
C TRP A 200 -2.93 -11.69 42.05
N TYR A 201 -2.16 -12.52 41.34
CA TYR A 201 -2.21 -13.97 41.44
C TYR A 201 -1.14 -14.39 42.45
N ASP A 202 -1.54 -14.92 43.61
CA ASP A 202 -0.67 -15.84 44.35
C ASP A 202 -1.12 -17.28 44.08
N SER A 203 -0.14 -18.16 43.90
CA SER A 203 -0.36 -19.54 43.54
C SER A 203 -0.89 -20.32 44.74
N LEU A 204 -2.13 -20.80 44.63
CA LEU A 204 -2.80 -21.79 45.51
C LEU A 204 -3.36 -21.23 46.83
N GLY A 205 -4.41 -20.40 46.74
CA GLY A 205 -5.21 -19.97 47.88
C GLY A 205 -6.39 -19.10 47.47
N THR A 206 -7.37 -18.94 48.36
CA THR A 206 -8.62 -18.15 48.27
C THR A 206 -8.57 -16.95 47.31
N GLN A 207 -9.60 -16.79 46.48
CA GLN A 207 -9.80 -15.62 45.61
C GLN A 207 -9.95 -14.35 46.46
N ASN A 208 -8.85 -13.67 46.72
CA ASN A 208 -8.84 -12.45 47.52
C ASN A 208 -8.83 -11.24 46.60
N ALA A 209 -9.99 -10.60 46.44
CA ALA A 209 -10.02 -9.25 45.89
C ALA A 209 -9.39 -8.31 46.94
N THR A 210 -8.19 -7.79 46.64
CA THR A 210 -7.53 -6.80 47.52
C THR A 210 -8.03 -5.42 47.14
N PHE A 211 -8.83 -4.81 48.01
CA PHE A 211 -9.32 -3.44 47.80
C PHE A 211 -8.40 -2.45 48.52
N THR A 212 -8.02 -1.36 47.84
CA THR A 212 -7.22 -0.29 48.46
C THR A 212 -8.12 0.73 49.16
N ARG A 213 -7.54 1.63 49.98
CA ARG A 213 -8.28 2.62 50.78
C ARG A 213 -9.30 3.42 49.94
N GLY A 214 -10.53 3.52 50.44
CA GLY A 214 -11.59 4.38 49.87
C GLY A 214 -12.63 3.66 49.00
N CYS A 215 -12.63 2.32 48.99
CA CYS A 215 -13.68 1.53 48.35
C CYS A 215 -14.84 1.27 49.32
N ASP A 216 -16.07 1.52 48.89
CA ASP A 216 -17.29 1.11 49.57
C ASP A 216 -17.94 -0.06 48.81
N ALA A 217 -18.29 -1.14 49.52
CA ALA A 217 -18.98 -2.30 48.95
C ALA A 217 -20.47 -2.30 49.32
N PHE A 218 -21.33 -2.55 48.34
CA PHE A 218 -22.78 -2.64 48.49
C PHE A 218 -23.30 -3.97 47.93
N ASP A 219 -24.33 -4.55 48.55
CA ASP A 219 -25.03 -5.70 47.96
C ASP A 219 -25.98 -5.31 46.81
N SER A 220 -26.57 -6.34 46.19
CA SER A 220 -27.58 -6.22 45.14
C SER A 220 -28.83 -5.40 45.53
N LYS A 221 -29.06 -5.17 46.83
CA LYS A 221 -30.19 -4.42 47.39
C LYS A 221 -29.79 -3.01 47.82
N GLY A 222 -28.56 -2.59 47.56
CA GLY A 222 -28.02 -1.27 47.89
C GLY A 222 -27.66 -1.10 49.37
N VAL A 223 -27.60 -2.19 50.13
CA VAL A 223 -27.13 -2.17 51.53
C VAL A 223 -25.62 -2.03 51.52
N GLN A 224 -25.11 -1.00 52.18
CA GLN A 224 -23.68 -0.77 52.34
C GLN A 224 -23.11 -1.74 53.36
N TYR A 225 -22.19 -2.62 52.94
CA TYR A 225 -21.52 -3.58 53.82
C TYR A 225 -20.25 -2.99 54.45
N THR A 226 -19.68 -1.95 53.86
CA THR A 226 -18.48 -1.30 54.39
C THR A 226 -18.57 0.21 54.25
N GLN A 227 -18.38 0.94 55.35
CA GLN A 227 -18.12 2.38 55.36
C GLN A 227 -16.83 2.58 56.16
N ASN A 228 -15.75 3.07 55.54
CA ASN A 228 -14.46 3.35 56.22
C ASN A 228 -13.97 2.21 57.16
N VAL A 229 -13.76 0.99 56.64
CA VAL A 229 -13.44 -0.19 57.49
C VAL A 229 -12.19 0.04 58.36
N PRO A 230 -12.26 -0.21 59.68
CA PRO A 230 -11.12 -0.08 60.59
C PRO A 230 -10.16 -1.28 60.53
N ARG A 231 -8.88 -0.94 60.73
CA ARG A 231 -7.68 -1.80 60.78
C ARG A 231 -7.85 -3.01 61.68
N TYR A 232 -7.55 -4.22 61.18
CA TYR A 232 -7.34 -5.40 62.03
C TYR A 232 -5.85 -5.77 62.05
N GLU A 233 -5.26 -5.83 63.25
CA GLU A 233 -3.86 -6.23 63.47
C GLU A 233 -3.73 -7.77 63.46
N TYR A 234 -2.79 -8.31 62.67
CA TYR A 234 -2.21 -9.62 62.99
C TYR A 234 -0.90 -9.39 63.73
N ALA A 235 -0.91 -9.59 65.05
CA ALA A 235 0.31 -9.53 65.84
C ALA A 235 1.22 -10.73 65.51
N ARG A 236 2.17 -10.54 64.58
CA ARG A 236 3.47 -11.24 64.57
C ARG A 236 4.50 -10.46 63.73
N ASN A 237 5.53 -9.99 64.42
CA ASN A 237 6.76 -9.42 63.86
C ASN A 237 7.58 -10.55 63.15
N PRO A 238 8.34 -10.29 62.06
CA PRO A 238 8.81 -8.98 61.59
C PRO A 238 8.00 -8.35 60.43
N ALA A 239 7.60 -7.09 60.64
CA ALA A 239 7.04 -6.08 59.71
C ALA A 239 5.62 -6.30 59.11
N PRO A 240 4.66 -5.37 59.32
CA PRO A 240 3.35 -5.43 58.68
C PRO A 240 3.43 -4.99 57.21
N ILE A 241 3.04 -5.87 56.31
CA ILE A 241 2.59 -5.51 54.97
C ILE A 241 1.10 -5.18 55.09
N TRP A 242 0.73 -3.93 54.80
CA TRP A 242 -0.66 -3.47 54.85
C TRP A 242 -1.46 -4.12 53.73
N GLN A 243 -2.27 -5.13 54.04
CA GLN A 243 -3.05 -5.87 53.06
C GLN A 243 -4.40 -6.23 53.68
N ASP A 244 -5.47 -5.65 53.14
CA ASP A 244 -6.83 -5.98 53.53
C ASP A 244 -7.32 -7.12 52.61
N PHE A 245 -7.56 -8.28 53.22
CA PHE A 245 -8.03 -9.48 52.54
C PHE A 245 -9.56 -9.59 52.68
N PHE A 246 -10.28 -9.60 51.56
CA PHE A 246 -11.72 -9.88 51.54
C PHE A 246 -11.95 -11.31 51.03
N ASP A 247 -12.53 -12.18 51.88
CA ASP A 247 -12.84 -13.57 51.50
C ASP A 247 -14.15 -13.62 50.71
N THR A 248 -14.04 -13.72 49.39
CA THR A 248 -15.20 -13.74 48.48
C THR A 248 -16.02 -15.02 48.58
N ASN A 249 -15.56 -16.07 49.27
CA ASN A 249 -16.32 -17.32 49.43
C ASN A 249 -17.54 -17.17 50.35
N THR A 250 -17.68 -16.03 51.03
CA THR A 250 -18.85 -15.71 51.87
C THR A 250 -19.97 -15.00 51.10
N LEU A 251 -19.76 -14.69 49.82
CA LEU A 251 -20.67 -13.92 48.98
C LEU A 251 -21.62 -14.87 48.23
N VAL A 252 -22.94 -14.67 48.42
CA VAL A 252 -24.00 -15.51 47.83
C VAL A 252 -24.90 -14.76 46.84
N GLU A 253 -24.63 -13.47 46.58
CA GLU A 253 -25.41 -12.61 45.67
C GLU A 253 -24.48 -11.64 44.88
N GLN A 254 -25.04 -10.88 43.91
CA GLN A 254 -24.31 -9.86 43.13
C GLN A 254 -23.94 -8.64 44.00
N PHE A 255 -22.78 -8.02 43.77
CA PHE A 255 -22.31 -6.85 44.53
C PHE A 255 -21.91 -5.69 43.61
N LEU A 256 -22.20 -4.46 44.06
CA LEU A 256 -21.80 -3.21 43.42
C LEU A 256 -20.68 -2.58 44.27
N ILE A 257 -19.52 -2.32 43.65
CA ILE A 257 -18.39 -1.70 44.34
C ILE A 257 -18.25 -0.28 43.81
N ILE A 258 -18.29 0.69 44.72
CA ILE A 258 -18.16 2.11 44.42
C ILE A 258 -16.80 2.56 44.94
N ILE A 259 -15.92 2.96 44.02
CA ILE A 259 -14.62 3.56 44.34
C ILE A 259 -14.79 5.08 44.22
N GLU A 260 -14.55 5.83 45.29
CA GLU A 260 -14.83 7.27 45.31
C GLU A 260 -13.99 8.07 44.28
N PRO A 261 -14.55 9.16 43.70
CA PRO A 261 -15.93 9.30 43.24
C PRO A 261 -15.98 9.27 41.70
N GLN A 262 -17.02 8.63 41.17
CA GLN A 262 -17.56 8.67 39.79
C GLN A 262 -17.41 7.42 38.90
N ILE A 263 -16.85 6.30 39.35
CA ILE A 263 -16.89 5.04 38.54
C ILE A 263 -17.47 3.91 39.39
N GLY A 264 -18.74 3.58 39.15
CA GLY A 264 -19.35 2.36 39.66
C GLY A 264 -18.98 1.19 38.74
N MET A 265 -18.50 0.09 39.32
CA MET A 265 -18.28 -1.16 38.59
C MET A 265 -19.19 -2.25 39.20
N VAL A 266 -20.07 -2.82 38.38
CA VAL A 266 -20.95 -3.94 38.77
C VAL A 266 -20.23 -5.25 38.40
N TYR A 267 -20.08 -6.16 39.36
CA TYR A 267 -19.54 -7.50 39.10
C TYR A 267 -20.59 -8.57 39.42
N ASN A 268 -20.75 -9.52 38.50
CA ASN A 268 -21.48 -10.77 38.74
C ASN A 268 -20.48 -11.85 39.12
N PHE A 269 -20.59 -12.38 40.34
CA PHE A 269 -19.87 -13.57 40.77
C PHE A 269 -20.84 -14.77 40.64
N LEU A 270 -20.38 -15.84 39.98
CA LEU A 270 -21.10 -17.11 39.81
C LEU A 270 -20.96 -17.99 41.06
#